data_AF-A0A7W7QSV1-F1
#
_entry.id   AF-A0A7W7QSV1-F1
#
_cell.length_a   1.000
_cell.length_b   1.000
_cell.length_c   1.000
_cell.angle_alpha   90.00
_cell.angle_beta   90.00
_cell.angle_gamma   90.00
#
_symmetry.space_group_name_H-M   'P 1'
#
loop_
_entity.id
_entity.type
_entity.pdbx_description
1 polymer ?
#
loop_
_entity_poly.entity_id
_entity_poly.type
_entity_poly.pdbx_seq_one_letter_code
_entity_poly.pdbx_strand_id
1 'polypeptide(L)'
;MTRIPLWKAIEEQSVVWASIPLFRRFADHLPRNAPQRAAGLPGLLQTIQASASWAAARPLRLGFAIPWLLEQLEKFGGLPGPKPQDLGEVLVSWLNAAQRVESAHRDTVAWLRSRLPGYPALPAPQLAPGTPLTTVEFSWRLTWAPQERTRGLQLQSDPPNAGKILQATDSQQRGLNDTAHSLAAAFERTEEWIRLSVAADALDGDARAKLQNTRVKLRQRLAEKVVTAYEPNLAMPRDEYRQLVLSEEIKALEGVALEYANAFDAAEQLVEMVASDIFGQISVYGNSDIFTKPQDLDIQPGDQQTVTFTLADDSWPDVGMVAWLDDPFIVDALHITGINFNHNEAAGMVQRVTGVVLEETAAAWRGFSS
;
A
#
# COMPACT_ATOMS: atom_id res chain seq x y z
N MET A 1 -9.75 12.38 -17.01
CA MET A 1 -10.76 11.34 -16.71
C MET A 1 -11.07 11.44 -15.22
N THR A 2 -12.30 11.15 -14.78
CA THR A 2 -12.67 11.23 -13.36
C THR A 2 -12.27 9.96 -12.60
N ARG A 3 -11.77 10.11 -11.37
CA ARG A 3 -11.47 9.08 -10.37
C ARG A 3 -12.66 8.77 -9.44
N ILE A 4 -13.76 9.53 -9.50
CA ILE A 4 -14.98 9.28 -8.68
C ILE A 4 -15.41 7.80 -8.67
N PRO A 5 -15.52 7.08 -9.81
CA PRO A 5 -15.92 5.67 -9.80
C PRO A 5 -14.94 4.77 -9.06
N LEU A 6 -13.65 5.09 -9.10
CA LEU A 6 -12.60 4.35 -8.41
C LEU A 6 -12.72 4.51 -6.90
N TRP A 7 -12.93 5.74 -6.43
CA TRP A 7 -13.12 6.02 -5.00
C TRP A 7 -14.40 5.38 -4.43
N LYS A 8 -15.50 5.38 -5.20
CA LYS A 8 -16.73 4.67 -4.80
C LYS A 8 -16.51 3.17 -4.70
N ALA A 9 -15.87 2.56 -5.70
CA ALA A 9 -15.60 1.13 -5.69
C ALA A 9 -14.70 0.71 -4.51
N ILE A 10 -13.73 1.54 -4.13
CA ILE A 10 -12.89 1.30 -2.94
C ILE A 10 -13.68 1.38 -1.64
N GLU A 11 -14.55 2.39 -1.49
CA GLU A 11 -15.41 2.51 -0.31
C GLU A 11 -16.34 1.29 -0.19
N GLU A 12 -17.00 0.90 -1.28
CA GLU A 12 -17.87 -0.28 -1.32
C GLU A 12 -17.13 -1.57 -0.94
N GLN A 13 -15.96 -1.82 -1.55
CA GLN A 13 -15.10 -2.96 -1.21
C GLN A 13 -14.71 -2.95 0.27
N SER A 14 -14.35 -1.78 0.81
CA SER A 14 -13.89 -1.64 2.19
C SER A 14 -14.98 -1.99 3.20
N VAL A 15 -16.23 -1.59 2.94
CA VAL A 15 -17.39 -1.91 3.78
C VAL A 15 -17.63 -3.41 3.81
N VAL A 16 -17.55 -4.09 2.67
CA VAL A 16 -17.72 -5.54 2.60
C VAL A 16 -16.62 -6.24 3.42
N TRP A 17 -15.36 -5.84 3.26
CA TRP A 17 -14.25 -6.41 4.02
C TRP A 17 -14.40 -6.19 5.53
N ALA A 18 -14.71 -4.97 5.96
CA ALA A 18 -14.92 -4.60 7.36
C ALA A 18 -16.10 -5.36 8.01
N SER A 19 -17.04 -5.86 7.21
CA SER A 19 -18.17 -6.67 7.69
C SER A 19 -17.78 -8.11 8.05
N ILE A 20 -16.61 -8.60 7.61
CA ILE A 20 -16.22 -10.00 7.78
C ILE A 20 -15.66 -10.24 9.19
N PRO A 21 -16.17 -11.22 9.97
CA PRO A 21 -15.75 -11.41 11.36
C PRO A 21 -14.24 -11.64 11.56
N LEU A 22 -13.59 -12.40 10.67
CA LEU A 22 -12.16 -12.63 10.77
C LEU A 22 -11.36 -11.33 10.57
N PHE A 23 -11.79 -10.49 9.62
CA PHE A 23 -11.17 -9.19 9.38
C PHE A 23 -11.35 -8.25 10.57
N ARG A 24 -12.56 -8.17 11.14
CA ARG A 24 -12.83 -7.35 12.33
C ARG A 24 -11.96 -7.76 13.52
N ARG A 25 -11.86 -9.06 13.81
CA ARG A 25 -10.96 -9.56 14.88
C ARG A 25 -9.51 -9.15 14.69
N PHE A 26 -9.04 -9.09 13.44
CA PHE A 26 -7.70 -8.59 13.13
C PHE A 26 -7.61 -7.07 13.39
N ALA A 27 -8.59 -6.30 12.90
CA ALA A 27 -8.60 -4.84 12.96
C ALA A 27 -8.81 -4.28 14.38
N ASP A 28 -9.61 -4.94 15.23
CA ASP A 28 -9.97 -4.48 16.59
C ASP A 28 -8.75 -4.36 17.52
N HIS A 29 -7.67 -5.08 17.23
CA HIS A 29 -6.44 -5.05 18.03
C HIS A 29 -5.43 -4.00 17.57
N LEU A 30 -5.65 -3.37 16.42
CA LEU A 30 -4.76 -2.33 15.93
C LEU A 30 -4.86 -1.07 16.80
N PRO A 31 -3.75 -0.35 17.05
CA PRO A 31 -3.72 0.71 18.06
C PRO A 31 -4.80 1.79 17.90
N ARG A 32 -5.13 2.19 16.67
CA ARG A 32 -6.16 3.22 16.43
C ARG A 32 -7.59 2.74 16.76
N ASN A 33 -7.86 1.45 16.63
CA ASN A 33 -9.17 0.84 16.90
C ASN A 33 -9.31 0.36 18.34
N ALA A 34 -8.20 0.07 19.02
CA ALA A 34 -8.22 -0.47 20.36
C ALA A 34 -8.66 0.59 21.39
N PRO A 35 -9.50 0.22 22.39
CA PRO A 35 -9.95 1.14 23.43
C PRO A 35 -8.81 1.59 24.37
N GLN A 36 -7.70 0.86 24.38
CA GLN A 36 -6.48 1.19 25.10
C GLN A 36 -5.28 0.87 24.21
N ARG A 37 -4.29 1.77 24.19
CA ARG A 37 -3.14 1.71 23.27
C ARG A 37 -1.81 1.33 23.94
N ALA A 38 -1.77 1.20 25.26
CA ALA A 38 -0.52 1.12 26.02
C ALA A 38 -0.22 -0.27 26.59
N ALA A 39 -1.19 -1.18 26.62
CA ALA A 39 -1.07 -2.50 27.22
C ALA A 39 -1.49 -3.62 26.26
N GLY A 40 -1.09 -4.85 26.60
CA GLY A 40 -1.44 -6.05 25.83
C GLY A 40 -0.95 -5.99 24.38
N LEU A 41 -1.69 -6.65 23.49
CA LEU A 41 -1.38 -6.67 22.06
C LEU A 41 -1.41 -5.28 21.41
N PRO A 42 -2.42 -4.40 21.65
CA PRO A 42 -2.39 -3.04 21.13
C PRO A 42 -1.16 -2.25 21.56
N GLY A 43 -0.73 -2.40 22.83
CA GLY A 43 0.50 -1.79 23.34
C GLY A 43 1.76 -2.27 22.63
N LEU A 44 1.89 -3.57 22.40
CA LEU A 44 3.00 -4.11 21.60
C LEU A 44 3.00 -3.54 20.18
N LEU A 45 1.84 -3.54 19.51
CA LEU A 45 1.70 -3.03 18.14
C LEU A 45 1.99 -1.53 18.06
N GLN A 46 1.58 -0.75 19.06
CA GLN A 46 1.89 0.67 19.17
C GLN A 46 3.40 0.91 19.31
N THR A 47 4.10 0.10 20.12
CA THR A 47 5.56 0.23 20.22
C THR A 47 6.25 -0.14 18.90
N ILE A 48 5.79 -1.19 18.23
CA ILE A 48 6.32 -1.56 16.91
C ILE A 48 6.10 -0.42 15.93
N GLN A 49 4.90 0.15 15.87
CA GLN A 49 4.57 1.30 15.04
C GLN A 49 5.47 2.52 15.34
N ALA A 50 5.74 2.82 16.60
CA ALA A 50 6.63 3.91 16.99
C ALA A 50 8.08 3.69 16.53
N SER A 51 8.52 2.43 16.42
CA SER A 51 9.85 2.05 15.93
C SER A 51 9.92 1.86 14.42
N ALA A 52 8.77 1.63 13.78
CA ALA A 52 8.61 1.28 12.38
C ALA A 52 7.30 1.90 11.83
N SER A 53 7.33 3.21 11.60
CA SER A 53 6.16 4.04 11.24
C SER A 53 5.32 3.52 10.07
N TRP A 54 5.94 2.78 9.16
CA TRP A 54 5.29 2.17 8.01
C TRP A 54 4.28 1.06 8.34
N ALA A 55 4.36 0.46 9.53
CA ALA A 55 3.40 -0.56 9.96
C ALA A 55 1.97 0.02 10.01
N ALA A 56 1.82 1.25 10.47
CA ALA A 56 0.54 1.96 10.48
C ALA A 56 0.05 2.32 9.08
N ALA A 57 0.99 2.64 8.17
CA ALA A 57 0.66 3.04 6.81
C ALA A 57 0.04 1.91 5.99
N ARG A 58 0.38 0.65 6.30
CA ARG A 58 0.03 -0.52 5.47
C ARG A 58 -0.55 -1.65 6.31
N PRO A 59 -1.74 -1.45 6.89
CA PRO A 59 -2.29 -2.37 7.88
C PRO A 59 -2.56 -3.77 7.29
N LEU A 60 -2.80 -3.89 5.98
CA LEU A 60 -3.04 -5.20 5.34
C LEU A 60 -1.76 -6.00 5.05
N ARG A 61 -0.57 -5.47 5.37
CA ARG A 61 0.73 -6.14 5.16
C ARG A 61 1.40 -6.61 6.46
N LEU A 62 0.63 -6.63 7.56
CA LEU A 62 1.14 -6.88 8.91
C LEU A 62 1.41 -8.36 9.21
N GLY A 63 0.77 -9.29 8.49
CA GLY A 63 0.94 -10.73 8.70
C GLY A 63 2.36 -11.20 8.43
N PHE A 64 3.03 -10.61 7.44
CA PHE A 64 4.44 -10.85 7.13
C PHE A 64 5.37 -9.91 7.91
N ALA A 65 5.00 -8.63 8.02
CA ALA A 65 5.86 -7.60 8.61
C ALA A 65 6.11 -7.81 10.12
N ILE A 66 5.07 -8.11 10.89
CA ILE A 66 5.18 -8.18 12.35
C ILE A 66 6.09 -9.32 12.81
N PRO A 67 5.97 -10.57 12.31
CA PRO A 67 6.91 -11.63 12.68
C PRO A 67 8.37 -11.26 12.42
N TRP A 68 8.66 -10.67 11.26
CA TRP A 68 10.01 -10.22 10.94
C TRP A 68 10.49 -9.12 11.89
N LEU A 69 9.66 -8.11 12.18
CA LEU A 69 9.99 -7.04 13.12
C LEU A 69 10.26 -7.57 14.53
N LEU A 70 9.44 -8.50 15.01
CA LEU A 70 9.63 -9.14 16.32
C LEU A 70 10.99 -9.85 16.39
N GLU A 71 11.37 -10.59 15.34
CA GLU A 71 12.68 -11.25 15.26
C GLU A 71 13.84 -10.25 15.28
N GLN A 72 13.71 -9.12 14.57
CA GLN A 72 14.74 -8.08 14.58
C GLN A 72 14.86 -7.42 15.96
N LEU A 73 13.73 -7.10 16.58
CA LEU A 73 13.70 -6.40 17.87
C LEU A 73 14.28 -7.24 19.01
N GLU A 74 14.10 -8.56 18.98
CA GLU A 74 14.80 -9.46 19.91
C GLU A 74 16.33 -9.37 19.78
N LYS A 75 16.86 -9.18 18.57
CA LYS A 75 18.31 -9.05 18.31
C LYS A 75 18.88 -7.71 18.78
N PHE A 76 18.07 -6.64 18.81
CA PHE A 76 18.52 -5.27 19.15
C PHE A 76 18.24 -4.84 20.59
N GLY A 77 17.96 -5.78 21.50
CA GLY A 77 17.80 -5.49 22.93
C GLY A 77 16.35 -5.26 23.40
N GLY A 78 15.37 -5.57 22.55
CA GLY A 78 13.95 -5.55 22.88
C GLY A 78 13.28 -4.17 22.76
N LEU A 79 11.96 -4.16 22.94
CA LEU A 79 11.13 -2.96 22.91
C LEU A 79 10.72 -2.53 24.33
N PRO A 80 10.58 -1.22 24.60
CA PRO A 80 9.85 -0.76 25.77
C PRO A 80 8.36 -1.10 25.63
N GLY A 81 7.77 -1.76 26.63
CA GLY A 81 6.34 -2.11 26.64
C GLY A 81 6.06 -3.61 26.80
N PRO A 82 4.85 -4.07 26.42
CA PRO A 82 4.47 -5.48 26.54
C PRO A 82 5.41 -6.38 25.73
N LYS A 83 5.88 -7.49 26.33
CA LYS A 83 6.77 -8.41 25.63
C LYS A 83 5.95 -9.44 24.84
N PRO A 84 6.41 -9.87 23.65
CA PRO A 84 5.73 -10.90 22.86
C PRO A 84 5.46 -12.18 23.64
N GLN A 85 6.39 -12.59 24.51
CA GLN A 85 6.25 -13.83 25.30
C GLN A 85 5.11 -13.74 26.32
N ASP A 86 4.79 -12.55 26.83
CA ASP A 86 3.73 -12.34 27.82
C ASP A 86 2.33 -12.40 27.20
N LEU A 87 2.22 -12.26 25.88
CA LEU A 87 0.94 -12.28 25.15
C LEU A 87 0.49 -13.69 24.76
N GLY A 88 1.41 -14.65 24.72
CA GLY A 88 1.14 -16.06 24.46
C GLY A 88 0.17 -16.31 23.30
N GLU A 89 -0.94 -16.98 23.58
CA GLU A 89 -1.96 -17.36 22.59
C GLU A 89 -2.64 -16.16 21.92
N VAL A 90 -2.73 -15.00 22.58
CA VAL A 90 -3.36 -13.80 22.01
C VAL A 90 -2.56 -13.31 20.80
N LEU A 91 -1.23 -13.24 20.94
CA LEU A 91 -0.35 -12.85 19.84
C LEU A 91 -0.40 -13.88 18.70
N VAL A 92 -0.33 -15.18 19.02
CA VAL A 92 -0.38 -16.24 18.00
C VAL A 92 -1.71 -16.22 17.23
N SER A 93 -2.84 -16.09 17.93
CA SER A 93 -4.17 -16.01 17.32
C SER A 93 -4.30 -14.79 16.40
N TRP A 94 -3.82 -13.63 16.85
CA TRP A 94 -3.84 -12.42 16.05
C TRP A 94 -2.92 -12.51 14.83
N LEU A 95 -1.70 -13.03 14.97
CA LEU A 95 -0.79 -13.24 13.84
C LEU A 95 -1.38 -14.18 12.79
N ASN A 96 -2.07 -15.24 13.22
CA ASN A 96 -2.80 -16.13 12.31
C ASN A 96 -3.93 -15.39 11.57
N ALA A 97 -4.66 -14.49 12.24
CA ALA A 97 -5.67 -13.66 11.59
C ALA A 97 -5.03 -12.67 10.60
N ALA A 98 -3.97 -11.98 11.00
CA ALA A 98 -3.23 -11.03 10.17
C ALA A 98 -2.67 -11.69 8.91
N GLN A 99 -2.08 -12.88 9.01
CA GLN A 99 -1.55 -13.62 7.87
C GLN A 99 -2.64 -14.02 6.87
N ARG A 100 -3.83 -14.38 7.37
CA ARG A 100 -4.98 -14.71 6.52
C ARG A 100 -5.55 -13.47 5.84
N VAL A 101 -5.68 -12.36 6.56
CA VAL A 101 -6.10 -11.07 6.00
C VAL A 101 -5.13 -10.63 4.91
N GLU A 102 -3.83 -10.65 5.17
CA GLU A 102 -2.81 -10.31 4.18
C GLU A 102 -2.85 -11.25 2.97
N SER A 103 -3.01 -12.56 3.18
CA SER A 103 -3.09 -13.53 2.07
C SER A 103 -4.30 -13.28 1.18
N ALA A 104 -5.48 -13.02 1.77
CA ALA A 104 -6.68 -12.67 1.01
C ALA A 104 -6.52 -11.34 0.26
N HIS A 105 -5.83 -10.37 0.88
CA HIS A 105 -5.56 -9.06 0.27
C HIS A 105 -4.65 -9.21 -0.94
N ARG A 106 -3.54 -9.93 -0.78
CA ARG A 106 -2.61 -10.25 -1.88
C ARG A 106 -3.28 -11.02 -3.00
N ASP A 107 -4.15 -11.99 -2.71
CA ASP A 107 -4.91 -12.71 -3.74
C ASP A 107 -5.85 -11.78 -4.51
N THR A 108 -6.48 -10.82 -3.83
CA THR A 108 -7.33 -9.80 -4.46
C THR A 108 -6.52 -8.86 -5.34
N VAL A 109 -5.40 -8.33 -4.85
CA VAL A 109 -4.51 -7.45 -5.63
C VAL A 109 -3.89 -8.19 -6.82
N ALA A 110 -3.47 -9.44 -6.65
CA ALA A 110 -2.95 -10.26 -7.74
C ALA A 110 -4.00 -10.48 -8.85
N TRP A 111 -5.27 -10.68 -8.45
CA TRP A 111 -6.37 -10.76 -9.41
C TRP A 111 -6.62 -9.42 -10.11
N LEU A 112 -6.58 -8.28 -9.41
CA LEU A 112 -6.68 -6.95 -10.03
C LEU A 112 -5.53 -6.70 -11.03
N ARG A 113 -4.29 -6.99 -10.64
CA ARG A 113 -3.11 -6.93 -11.52
C ARG A 113 -3.25 -7.81 -12.75
N SER A 114 -3.98 -8.93 -12.65
CA SER A 114 -4.23 -9.80 -13.80
C SER A 114 -5.11 -9.18 -14.90
N ARG A 115 -5.75 -8.05 -14.61
CA ARG A 115 -6.50 -7.24 -15.59
C ARG A 115 -5.62 -6.20 -16.30
N LEU A 116 -4.35 -6.04 -15.91
CA LEU A 116 -3.46 -5.09 -16.58
C LEU A 116 -3.25 -5.48 -18.05
N PRO A 117 -3.19 -4.52 -18.98
CA PRO A 117 -2.90 -4.78 -20.39
C PRO A 117 -1.58 -5.53 -20.56
N GLY A 118 -1.62 -6.64 -21.31
CA GLY A 118 -0.44 -7.49 -21.56
C GLY A 118 -0.14 -8.54 -20.48
N TYR A 119 -0.92 -8.61 -19.40
CA TYR A 119 -0.81 -9.73 -18.45
C TYR A 119 -1.17 -11.08 -19.10
N PRO A 120 -0.48 -12.19 -18.80
CA PRO A 120 0.64 -12.32 -17.84
C PRO A 120 2.03 -12.02 -18.43
N ALA A 121 2.12 -11.80 -19.75
CA ALA A 121 3.37 -11.68 -20.49
C ALA A 121 3.96 -10.26 -20.50
N LEU A 122 3.90 -9.57 -19.35
CA LEU A 122 4.36 -8.18 -19.19
C LEU A 122 5.89 -8.08 -19.39
N PRO A 123 6.40 -7.35 -20.40
CA PRO A 123 7.83 -7.16 -20.60
C PRO A 123 8.45 -6.09 -19.69
N ALA A 124 7.74 -5.62 -18.66
CA ALA A 124 8.17 -4.53 -17.78
C ALA A 124 9.50 -4.84 -17.05
N PRO A 125 10.55 -4.02 -17.17
CA PRO A 125 11.81 -4.23 -16.47
C PRO A 125 11.67 -4.19 -14.95
N GLN A 126 10.69 -3.45 -14.43
CA GLN A 126 10.31 -3.42 -13.01
C GLN A 126 9.90 -4.79 -12.47
N LEU A 127 9.54 -5.76 -13.33
CA LEU A 127 9.25 -7.15 -12.97
C LEU A 127 10.43 -8.10 -13.22
N ALA A 128 11.65 -7.58 -13.38
CA ALA A 128 12.86 -8.40 -13.44
C ALA A 128 13.21 -8.92 -12.03
N PRO A 129 13.72 -10.16 -11.87
CA PRO A 129 14.05 -10.71 -10.55
C PRO A 129 14.99 -9.82 -9.74
N GLY A 130 14.69 -9.64 -8.45
CA GLY A 130 15.52 -8.88 -7.51
C GLY A 130 15.22 -7.38 -7.45
N THR A 131 14.33 -6.88 -8.31
CA THR A 131 13.76 -5.52 -8.23
C THR A 131 12.86 -5.35 -7.00
N PRO A 132 12.53 -4.11 -6.60
CA PRO A 132 11.59 -3.86 -5.49
C PRO A 132 10.24 -4.58 -5.64
N LEU A 133 9.73 -4.78 -6.87
CA LEU A 133 8.48 -5.49 -7.09
C LEU A 133 8.59 -7.02 -7.09
N THR A 134 9.78 -7.61 -7.06
CA THR A 134 9.94 -9.08 -7.17
C THR A 134 10.93 -9.69 -6.18
N THR A 135 11.55 -8.88 -5.34
CA THR A 135 12.42 -9.35 -4.27
C THR A 135 11.64 -10.16 -3.24
N VAL A 136 12.30 -11.13 -2.63
CA VAL A 136 11.79 -11.89 -1.48
C VAL A 136 12.29 -11.33 -0.14
N GLU A 137 13.21 -10.37 -0.19
CA GLU A 137 13.64 -9.58 0.95
C GLU A 137 12.64 -8.45 1.24
N PHE A 138 12.90 -7.68 2.30
CA PHE A 138 12.20 -6.44 2.58
C PHE A 138 12.15 -5.52 1.35
N SER A 139 10.97 -4.97 1.08
CA SER A 139 10.80 -3.84 0.17
C SER A 139 9.63 -2.99 0.62
N TRP A 140 9.70 -1.70 0.30
CA TRP A 140 8.57 -0.80 0.49
C TRP A 140 7.43 -1.08 -0.50
N ARG A 141 7.65 -1.83 -1.58
CA ARG A 141 6.60 -2.10 -2.57
C ARG A 141 5.78 -3.33 -2.21
N LEU A 142 4.53 -3.36 -2.65
CA LEU A 142 3.74 -4.58 -2.62
C LEU A 142 4.28 -5.54 -3.68
N THR A 143 5.10 -6.49 -3.28
CA THR A 143 5.77 -7.40 -4.22
C THR A 143 4.76 -8.27 -4.99
N TRP A 144 5.13 -8.59 -6.23
CA TRP A 144 4.52 -9.61 -7.06
C TRP A 144 5.05 -10.98 -6.64
N ALA A 145 4.20 -11.81 -6.05
CA ALA A 145 4.62 -13.15 -5.67
C ALA A 145 4.98 -13.97 -6.93
N PRO A 146 6.01 -14.85 -6.86
CA PRO A 146 6.46 -15.61 -8.03
C PRO A 146 5.36 -16.40 -8.74
N GLN A 147 4.37 -16.88 -7.99
CA GLN A 147 3.26 -17.69 -8.50
C GLN A 147 2.13 -16.88 -9.12
N GLU A 148 2.04 -15.56 -8.92
CA GLU A 148 0.90 -14.75 -9.39
C GLU A 148 0.67 -14.93 -10.89
N ARG A 149 1.74 -14.85 -11.69
CA ARG A 149 1.68 -14.91 -13.17
C ARG A 149 1.46 -16.32 -13.75
N THR A 150 1.59 -17.37 -12.94
CA THR A 150 1.43 -18.76 -13.40
C THR A 150 0.09 -19.38 -12.98
N ARG A 151 -0.70 -18.69 -12.13
CA ARG A 151 -1.99 -19.16 -11.61
C ARG A 151 -3.16 -19.05 -12.60
N GLY A 152 -2.95 -18.46 -13.78
CA GLY A 152 -4.02 -18.26 -14.76
C GLY A 152 -5.10 -17.30 -14.27
N LEU A 153 -4.74 -16.32 -13.42
CA LEU A 153 -5.70 -15.39 -12.79
C LEU A 153 -6.54 -14.64 -13.84
N GLN A 154 -5.96 -14.31 -14.99
CA GLN A 154 -6.62 -13.66 -16.13
C GLN A 154 -7.81 -14.45 -16.70
N LEU A 155 -7.84 -15.77 -16.46
CA LEU A 155 -8.93 -16.66 -16.90
C LEU A 155 -10.01 -16.84 -15.83
N GLN A 156 -9.81 -16.28 -14.64
CA GLN A 156 -10.75 -16.39 -13.53
C GLN A 156 -11.70 -15.19 -13.52
N SER A 157 -12.99 -15.47 -13.34
CA SER A 157 -14.03 -14.47 -13.18
C SER A 157 -13.85 -13.66 -11.91
N ASP A 158 -13.50 -14.32 -10.81
CA ASP A 158 -13.50 -13.74 -9.47
C ASP A 158 -12.13 -13.82 -8.79
N PRO A 159 -11.83 -12.95 -7.81
CA PRO A 159 -10.66 -13.10 -6.95
C PRO A 159 -10.65 -14.48 -6.29
N PRO A 160 -9.63 -15.32 -6.55
CA PRO A 160 -9.61 -16.66 -5.98
C PRO A 160 -9.43 -16.60 -4.47
N ASN A 161 -10.12 -17.50 -3.78
CA ASN A 161 -9.90 -17.83 -2.36
C ASN A 161 -10.10 -16.71 -1.33
N ALA A 162 -10.26 -15.43 -1.70
CA ALA A 162 -10.33 -14.32 -0.73
C ALA A 162 -11.39 -14.56 0.35
N GLY A 163 -12.64 -14.83 -0.02
CA GLY A 163 -13.68 -15.12 0.97
C GLY A 163 -13.48 -16.47 1.68
N LYS A 164 -12.94 -17.50 1.03
CA LYS A 164 -12.57 -18.76 1.70
C LYS A 164 -11.52 -18.54 2.80
N ILE A 165 -10.46 -17.79 2.50
CA ILE A 165 -9.39 -17.44 3.44
C ILE A 165 -9.94 -16.61 4.59
N LEU A 166 -10.84 -15.68 4.30
CA LEU A 166 -11.48 -14.80 5.28
C LEU A 166 -12.64 -15.47 6.06
N GLN A 167 -13.03 -16.70 5.69
CA GLN A 167 -14.21 -17.39 6.24
C GLN A 167 -15.51 -16.59 6.04
N ALA A 168 -15.62 -15.94 4.88
CA ALA A 168 -16.82 -15.23 4.47
C ALA A 168 -18.00 -16.21 4.34
N THR A 169 -19.18 -15.77 4.78
CA THR A 169 -20.45 -16.42 4.41
C THR A 169 -20.70 -16.30 2.90
N ASP A 170 -21.61 -17.08 2.34
CA ASP A 170 -21.94 -17.01 0.90
C ASP A 170 -22.37 -15.61 0.46
N SER A 171 -23.11 -14.88 1.32
CA SER A 171 -23.51 -13.51 1.04
C SER A 171 -22.32 -12.55 1.02
N GLN A 172 -21.38 -12.71 1.96
CA GLN A 172 -20.16 -11.91 2.00
C GLN A 172 -19.23 -12.25 0.83
N GLN A 173 -19.12 -13.51 0.43
CA GLN A 173 -18.35 -13.93 -0.74
C GLN A 173 -18.90 -13.29 -2.02
N ARG A 174 -20.23 -13.25 -2.20
CA ARG A 174 -20.83 -12.52 -3.33
C ARG A 174 -20.49 -11.03 -3.29
N GLY A 175 -20.68 -10.39 -2.13
CA GLY A 175 -20.31 -8.99 -1.95
C GLY A 175 -18.83 -8.73 -2.29
N LEU A 176 -17.92 -9.60 -1.86
CA LEU A 176 -16.48 -9.49 -2.15
C LEU A 176 -16.19 -9.58 -3.65
N ASN A 177 -16.89 -10.45 -4.36
CA ASN A 177 -16.71 -10.61 -5.81
C ASN A 177 -17.28 -9.42 -6.58
N ASP A 178 -18.52 -9.03 -6.27
CA ASP A 178 -19.22 -7.94 -6.94
C ASP A 178 -18.46 -6.61 -6.79
N THR A 179 -18.00 -6.31 -5.57
CA THR A 179 -17.22 -5.10 -5.30
C THR A 179 -15.82 -5.15 -5.94
N ALA A 180 -15.20 -6.33 -6.04
CA ALA A 180 -13.90 -6.47 -6.72
C ALA A 180 -14.04 -6.29 -8.23
N HIS A 181 -15.15 -6.73 -8.82
CA HIS A 181 -15.48 -6.46 -10.23
C HIS A 181 -15.71 -4.97 -10.48
N SER A 182 -16.48 -4.30 -9.63
CA SER A 182 -16.67 -2.84 -9.71
C SER A 182 -15.33 -2.10 -9.64
N LEU A 183 -14.44 -2.52 -8.74
CA LEU A 183 -13.11 -1.94 -8.60
C LEU A 183 -12.24 -2.17 -9.85
N ALA A 184 -12.21 -3.40 -10.38
CA ALA A 184 -11.49 -3.70 -11.62
C ALA A 184 -12.00 -2.84 -12.80
N ALA A 185 -13.33 -2.75 -12.96
CA ALA A 185 -13.94 -1.94 -14.01
C ALA A 185 -13.67 -0.44 -13.84
N ALA A 186 -13.51 0.03 -12.61
CA ALA A 186 -13.12 1.41 -12.33
C ALA A 186 -11.65 1.67 -12.69
N PHE A 187 -10.75 0.74 -12.36
CA PHE A 187 -9.33 0.80 -12.76
C PHE A 187 -9.16 0.87 -14.29
N GLU A 188 -9.90 0.05 -15.05
CA GLU A 188 -9.83 0.04 -16.52
C GLU A 188 -10.17 1.39 -17.18
N ARG A 189 -10.83 2.29 -16.44
CA ARG A 189 -11.22 3.63 -16.92
C ARG A 189 -10.28 4.74 -16.48
N THR A 190 -9.22 4.43 -15.74
CA THR A 190 -8.25 5.43 -15.30
C THR A 190 -7.27 5.75 -16.42
N GLU A 191 -6.67 6.94 -16.33
CA GLU A 191 -5.70 7.40 -17.33
C GLU A 191 -4.48 6.48 -17.37
N GLU A 192 -4.00 6.03 -16.21
CA GLU A 192 -2.85 5.14 -16.08
C GLU A 192 -3.09 3.80 -16.80
N TRP A 193 -4.29 3.23 -16.67
CA TRP A 193 -4.65 1.97 -17.32
C TRP A 193 -4.74 2.11 -18.83
N ILE A 194 -5.39 3.18 -19.30
CA ILE A 194 -5.54 3.49 -20.72
C ILE A 194 -4.16 3.78 -21.34
N ARG A 195 -3.31 4.56 -20.65
CA ARG A 195 -1.94 4.85 -21.09
C ARG A 195 -1.12 3.56 -21.19
N LEU A 196 -1.23 2.64 -20.23
CA LEU A 196 -0.58 1.35 -20.31
C LEU A 196 -1.09 0.52 -21.50
N SER A 197 -2.40 0.52 -21.76
CA SER A 197 -2.96 -0.17 -22.93
C SER A 197 -2.38 0.36 -24.24
N VAL A 198 -2.40 1.68 -24.42
CA VAL A 198 -1.83 2.34 -25.61
C VAL A 198 -0.35 2.04 -25.76
N ALA A 199 0.43 2.14 -24.67
CA ALA A 199 1.86 1.86 -24.70
C ALA A 199 2.16 0.37 -24.98
N ALA A 200 1.32 -0.55 -24.50
CA ALA A 200 1.44 -1.98 -24.77
C ALA A 200 1.18 -2.30 -26.24
N ASP A 201 0.17 -1.67 -26.85
CA ASP A 201 -0.15 -1.84 -28.27
C ASP A 201 0.94 -1.25 -29.19
N ALA A 202 1.60 -0.18 -28.75
CA ALA A 202 2.69 0.47 -29.48
C ALA A 202 3.99 -0.35 -29.49
N LEU A 203 4.15 -1.37 -28.63
CA LEU A 203 5.36 -2.18 -28.58
C LEU A 203 5.59 -2.93 -29.90
N ASP A 204 6.69 -2.61 -30.57
CA ASP A 204 7.21 -3.36 -31.72
C ASP A 204 8.28 -4.39 -31.30
N GLY A 205 8.97 -4.99 -32.27
CA GLY A 205 10.03 -5.96 -32.00
C GLY A 205 11.27 -5.36 -31.34
N ASP A 206 11.68 -4.15 -31.73
CA ASP A 206 12.86 -3.47 -31.20
C ASP A 206 12.63 -3.01 -29.76
N ALA A 207 11.48 -2.39 -29.48
CA ALA A 207 11.09 -1.98 -28.14
C ALA A 207 11.02 -3.19 -27.18
N ARG A 208 10.42 -4.31 -27.61
CA ARG A 208 10.41 -5.55 -26.80
C ARG A 208 11.82 -6.08 -26.55
N ALA A 209 12.70 -6.04 -27.54
CA ALA A 209 14.09 -6.47 -27.38
C ALA A 209 14.84 -5.58 -26.37
N LYS A 210 14.65 -4.25 -26.42
CA LYS A 210 15.22 -3.30 -25.43
C LYS A 210 14.75 -3.62 -24.02
N LEU A 211 13.44 -3.77 -23.80
CA LEU A 211 12.88 -4.12 -22.49
C LEU A 211 13.45 -5.44 -21.95
N GLN A 212 13.56 -6.46 -22.82
CA GLN A 212 14.13 -7.74 -22.45
C GLN A 212 15.62 -7.64 -22.10
N ASN A 213 16.40 -6.87 -22.86
CA ASN A 213 17.81 -6.64 -22.56
C ASN A 213 17.98 -5.91 -21.22
N THR A 214 17.16 -4.92 -20.92
CA THR A 214 17.13 -4.23 -19.62
C THR A 214 16.79 -5.20 -18.48
N ARG A 215 15.81 -6.10 -18.68
CA ARG A 215 15.51 -7.17 -17.70
C ARG A 215 16.72 -8.07 -17.43
N VAL A 216 17.49 -8.41 -18.46
CA VAL A 216 18.71 -9.23 -18.32
C VAL A 216 19.78 -8.47 -17.51
N LYS A 217 20.02 -7.19 -17.81
CA LYS A 217 20.95 -6.34 -17.06
C LYS A 217 20.54 -6.22 -15.58
N LEU A 218 19.26 -5.95 -15.31
CA LEU A 218 18.73 -5.88 -13.96
C LEU A 218 18.95 -7.19 -13.19
N ARG A 219 18.65 -8.34 -13.80
CA ARG A 219 18.88 -9.65 -13.17
C ARG A 219 20.36 -9.86 -12.78
N GLN A 220 21.30 -9.34 -13.56
CA GLN A 220 22.73 -9.43 -13.26
C GLN A 220 23.13 -8.49 -12.12
N ARG A 221 22.71 -7.21 -12.18
CA ARG A 221 23.04 -6.18 -11.19
C ARG A 221 22.35 -6.41 -9.84
N LEU A 222 21.17 -7.03 -9.84
CA LEU A 222 20.36 -7.31 -8.66
C LEU A 222 20.42 -8.77 -8.22
N ALA A 223 21.40 -9.54 -8.73
CA ALA A 223 21.65 -10.88 -8.23
C ALA A 223 22.01 -10.83 -6.73
N GLU A 224 21.54 -11.83 -5.96
CA GLU A 224 21.71 -11.89 -4.51
C GLU A 224 23.16 -11.66 -4.05
N LYS A 225 24.14 -12.25 -4.73
CA LYS A 225 25.56 -12.07 -4.45
C LYS A 225 26.04 -10.62 -4.61
N VAL A 226 25.46 -9.87 -5.55
CA VAL A 226 25.82 -8.47 -5.82
C VAL A 226 25.21 -7.56 -4.77
N VAL A 227 23.92 -7.77 -4.46
CA VAL A 227 23.24 -7.00 -3.40
C VAL A 227 23.87 -7.25 -2.04
N THR A 228 24.23 -8.51 -1.73
CA THR A 228 24.91 -8.87 -0.48
C THR A 228 26.32 -8.30 -0.40
N ALA A 229 27.05 -8.21 -1.52
CA ALA A 229 28.36 -7.57 -1.56
C ALA A 229 28.27 -6.04 -1.37
N TYR A 230 27.18 -5.41 -1.84
CA TYR A 230 26.92 -3.99 -1.62
C TYR A 230 26.61 -3.68 -0.16
N GLU A 231 25.68 -4.42 0.45
CA GLU A 231 25.32 -4.28 1.86
C GLU A 231 25.06 -5.69 2.44
N PRO A 232 25.87 -6.21 3.37
CA PRO A 232 25.74 -7.58 3.85
C PRO A 232 24.62 -7.80 4.88
N ASN A 233 24.18 -6.76 5.60
CA ASN A 233 23.41 -6.93 6.84
C ASN A 233 22.09 -6.16 6.87
N LEU A 234 22.02 -4.99 6.23
CA LEU A 234 20.90 -4.08 6.40
C LEU A 234 19.91 -4.15 5.24
N ALA A 235 18.64 -4.45 5.56
CA ALA A 235 17.60 -4.63 4.56
C ALA A 235 17.19 -3.33 3.83
N MET A 236 17.20 -2.19 4.53
CA MET A 236 16.79 -0.90 3.99
C MET A 236 17.79 -0.35 2.95
N PRO A 237 19.11 -0.27 3.20
CA PRO A 237 20.06 0.13 2.16
C PRO A 237 20.09 -0.81 0.96
N ARG A 238 19.79 -2.11 1.15
CA ARG A 238 19.62 -3.04 0.02
C ARG A 238 18.40 -2.71 -0.84
N ASP A 239 17.26 -2.33 -0.25
CA ASP A 239 16.10 -1.87 -1.01
C ASP A 239 16.39 -0.54 -1.74
N GLU A 240 17.07 0.41 -1.09
CA GLU A 240 17.54 1.66 -1.72
C GLU A 240 18.44 1.39 -2.93
N TYR A 241 19.38 0.43 -2.81
CA TYR A 241 20.21 -0.01 -3.92
C TYR A 241 19.38 -0.58 -5.07
N ARG A 242 18.40 -1.44 -4.77
CA ARG A 242 17.49 -2.01 -5.78
C ARG A 242 16.70 -0.92 -6.51
N GLN A 243 16.19 0.07 -5.78
CA GLN A 243 15.48 1.21 -6.34
C GLN A 243 16.40 2.07 -7.23
N LEU A 244 17.61 2.36 -6.78
CA LEU A 244 18.61 3.13 -7.53
C LEU A 244 18.93 2.43 -8.86
N VAL A 245 19.32 1.17 -8.81
CA VAL A 245 19.67 0.36 -9.99
C VAL A 245 18.50 0.26 -10.96
N LEU A 246 17.28 0.04 -10.45
CA LEU A 246 16.09 0.03 -11.30
C LEU A 246 15.88 1.38 -11.99
N SER A 247 15.93 2.48 -11.24
CA SER A 247 15.77 3.84 -11.78
C SER A 247 16.82 4.14 -12.87
N GLU A 248 18.08 3.78 -12.66
CA GLU A 248 19.14 3.96 -13.66
C GLU A 248 18.86 3.21 -14.96
N GLU A 249 18.48 1.93 -14.86
CA GLU A 249 18.22 1.09 -16.03
C GLU A 249 16.95 1.51 -16.80
N ILE A 250 15.94 2.04 -16.09
CA ILE A 250 14.75 2.62 -16.72
C ILE A 250 15.09 3.94 -17.42
N LYS A 251 15.85 4.83 -16.77
CA LYS A 251 16.28 6.12 -17.37
C LYS A 251 17.16 5.95 -18.61
N ALA A 252 17.82 4.79 -18.75
CA ALA A 252 18.61 4.45 -19.93
C ALA A 252 17.77 3.90 -21.10
N LEU A 253 16.47 3.64 -20.90
CA LEU A 253 15.56 3.33 -22.00
C LEU A 253 15.18 4.60 -22.77
N GLU A 254 14.81 4.43 -24.03
CA GLU A 254 14.38 5.53 -24.90
C GLU A 254 13.16 5.11 -25.73
N GLY A 255 12.41 6.10 -26.21
CA GLY A 255 11.25 5.92 -27.09
C GLY A 255 10.17 5.03 -26.49
N VAL A 256 9.55 4.19 -27.34
CA VAL A 256 8.40 3.33 -27.00
C VAL A 256 8.68 2.41 -25.81
N ALA A 257 9.92 1.93 -25.65
CA ALA A 257 10.29 1.08 -24.51
C ALA A 257 10.24 1.86 -23.18
N LEU A 258 10.74 3.10 -23.16
CA LEU A 258 10.65 3.97 -21.99
C LEU A 258 9.19 4.34 -21.69
N GLU A 259 8.41 4.67 -22.72
CA GLU A 259 6.98 5.00 -22.56
C GLU A 259 6.19 3.85 -21.95
N TYR A 260 6.39 2.63 -22.45
CA TYR A 260 5.79 1.43 -21.86
C TYR A 260 6.23 1.22 -20.41
N ALA A 261 7.53 1.33 -20.12
CA ALA A 261 8.03 1.15 -18.77
C ALA A 261 7.43 2.16 -17.78
N ASN A 262 7.33 3.43 -18.16
CA ASN A 262 6.72 4.48 -17.34
C ASN A 262 5.22 4.27 -17.17
N ALA A 263 4.50 3.89 -18.23
CA ALA A 263 3.07 3.60 -18.16
C ALA A 263 2.78 2.40 -17.26
N PHE A 264 3.62 1.36 -17.29
CA PHE A 264 3.52 0.22 -16.39
C PHE A 264 3.71 0.65 -14.93
N ASP A 265 4.75 1.43 -14.63
CA ASP A 265 5.01 1.89 -13.26
C ASP A 265 3.87 2.76 -12.73
N ALA A 266 3.31 3.66 -13.54
CA ALA A 266 2.15 4.47 -13.16
C ALA A 266 0.91 3.61 -12.84
N ALA A 267 0.57 2.64 -13.70
CA ALA A 267 -0.56 1.75 -13.46
C ALA A 267 -0.36 0.87 -12.21
N GLU A 268 0.84 0.34 -12.02
CA GLU A 268 1.18 -0.48 -10.84
C GLU A 268 1.19 0.35 -9.55
N GLN A 269 1.73 1.57 -9.57
CA GLN A 269 1.67 2.48 -8.43
C GLN A 269 0.25 2.86 -8.07
N LEU A 270 -0.62 3.06 -9.07
CA LEU A 270 -2.04 3.30 -8.84
C LEU A 270 -2.70 2.09 -8.16
N VAL A 271 -2.44 0.86 -8.62
CA VAL A 271 -2.94 -0.36 -7.96
C VAL A 271 -2.46 -0.44 -6.52
N GLU A 272 -1.17 -0.21 -6.27
CA GLU A 272 -0.61 -0.27 -4.92
C GLU A 272 -1.22 0.80 -4.00
N MET A 273 -1.26 2.06 -4.44
CA MET A 273 -1.85 3.15 -3.67
C MET A 273 -3.32 2.85 -3.36
N VAL A 274 -4.12 2.54 -4.39
CA VAL A 274 -5.57 2.48 -4.26
C VAL A 274 -6.04 1.16 -3.65
N ALA A 275 -5.58 0.01 -4.17
CA ALA A 275 -6.04 -1.32 -3.76
C ALA A 275 -5.23 -1.93 -2.59
N SER A 276 -4.14 -1.29 -2.15
CA SER A 276 -3.46 -1.68 -0.91
C SER A 276 -3.52 -0.59 0.14
N ASP A 277 -2.99 0.58 -0.14
CA ASP A 277 -2.70 1.54 0.92
C ASP A 277 -3.97 2.27 1.36
N ILE A 278 -4.68 2.93 0.45
CA ILE A 278 -5.97 3.58 0.72
C ILE A 278 -7.03 2.56 1.12
N PHE A 279 -7.18 1.48 0.35
CA PHE A 279 -8.10 0.38 0.68
C PHE A 279 -7.88 -0.15 2.10
N GLY A 280 -6.62 -0.38 2.48
CA GLY A 280 -6.27 -0.89 3.79
C GLY A 280 -6.63 0.07 4.91
N GLN A 281 -6.36 1.35 4.75
CA GLN A 281 -6.72 2.37 5.74
C GLN A 281 -8.23 2.44 5.94
N ILE A 282 -9.00 2.54 4.86
CA ILE A 282 -10.45 2.70 4.94
C ILE A 282 -11.11 1.42 5.49
N SER A 283 -10.67 0.24 5.05
CA SER A 283 -11.24 -1.02 5.53
C SER A 283 -11.00 -1.24 7.01
N VAL A 284 -9.84 -0.80 7.52
CA VAL A 284 -9.42 -1.04 8.90
C VAL A 284 -9.90 0.05 9.85
N TYR A 285 -9.78 1.32 9.46
CA TYR A 285 -10.00 2.47 10.34
C TYR A 285 -11.22 3.33 9.95
N GLY A 286 -11.84 3.06 8.81
CA GLY A 286 -12.91 3.90 8.26
C GLY A 286 -12.39 5.15 7.54
N ASN A 287 -13.30 6.05 7.17
CA ASN A 287 -13.03 7.27 6.40
C ASN A 287 -13.38 8.57 7.15
N SER A 288 -13.49 8.52 8.49
CA SER A 288 -14.13 9.58 9.30
C SER A 288 -13.16 10.51 10.02
N ASP A 289 -11.85 10.31 9.93
CA ASP A 289 -10.92 11.15 10.66
C ASP A 289 -10.85 12.55 10.04
N ILE A 290 -11.09 13.58 10.85
CA ILE A 290 -11.08 14.98 10.45
C ILE A 290 -10.12 15.73 11.36
N PHE A 291 -9.10 16.35 10.78
CA PHE A 291 -8.25 17.29 11.50
C PHE A 291 -8.93 18.65 11.53
N THR A 292 -9.28 19.11 12.73
CA THR A 292 -9.85 20.43 12.96
C THR A 292 -8.76 21.47 13.15
N LYS A 293 -8.99 22.69 12.66
CA LYS A 293 -8.09 23.85 12.88
C LYS A 293 -6.64 23.62 12.41
N PRO A 294 -6.39 23.17 11.17
CA PRO A 294 -5.03 23.14 10.65
C PRO A 294 -4.43 24.55 10.65
N GLN A 295 -3.15 24.67 11.02
CA GLN A 295 -2.39 25.92 10.99
C GLN A 295 -1.31 25.86 9.91
N ASP A 296 -0.75 27.01 9.53
CA ASP A 296 0.37 27.12 8.57
C ASP A 296 0.19 26.31 7.28
N LEU A 297 -1.05 26.30 6.75
CA LEU A 297 -1.41 25.55 5.55
C LEU A 297 -0.62 26.08 4.35
N ASP A 298 0.19 25.21 3.76
CA ASP A 298 0.93 25.43 2.52
C ASP A 298 0.48 24.41 1.48
N ILE A 299 0.08 24.90 0.31
CA ILE A 299 -0.45 24.09 -0.78
C ILE A 299 0.50 24.20 -1.96
N GLN A 300 1.13 23.09 -2.32
CA GLN A 300 2.08 23.01 -3.41
C GLN A 300 1.42 22.41 -4.65
N PRO A 301 1.40 23.13 -5.78
CA PRO A 301 0.87 22.61 -7.03
C PRO A 301 1.83 21.58 -7.64
N GLY A 302 1.27 20.64 -8.39
CA GLY A 302 2.02 19.59 -9.11
C GLY A 302 1.06 18.58 -9.71
N ASP A 303 1.60 17.51 -10.30
CA ASP A 303 0.80 16.39 -10.84
C ASP A 303 -0.07 15.75 -9.75
N GLN A 304 0.35 15.84 -8.50
CA GLN A 304 -0.45 15.50 -7.32
C GLN A 304 -0.33 16.63 -6.29
N GLN A 305 -1.46 17.26 -5.94
CA GLN A 305 -1.46 18.38 -5.00
C GLN A 305 -0.98 17.93 -3.62
N THR A 306 0.10 18.54 -3.15
CA THR A 306 0.69 18.26 -1.83
C THR A 306 0.35 19.38 -0.87
N VAL A 307 -0.07 19.02 0.33
CA VAL A 307 -0.50 19.94 1.38
C VAL A 307 0.36 19.71 2.61
N THR A 308 0.89 20.79 3.18
CA THR A 308 1.61 20.76 4.46
C THR A 308 0.90 21.66 5.45
N PHE A 309 0.73 21.20 6.68
CA PHE A 309 0.05 21.96 7.74
C PHE A 309 0.60 21.58 9.11
N THR A 310 0.29 22.41 10.10
CA THR A 310 0.65 22.23 11.50
C THR A 310 -0.59 21.82 12.30
N LEU A 311 -0.47 20.84 13.18
CA LEU A 311 -1.46 20.49 14.18
C LEU A 311 -1.00 20.97 15.56
N ALA A 312 -1.86 21.74 16.23
CA ALA A 312 -1.62 22.30 17.57
C ALA A 312 -2.38 21.54 18.68
N ASP A 313 -3.30 20.65 18.30
CA ASP A 313 -4.12 19.86 19.23
C ASP A 313 -3.43 18.52 19.58
N ASP A 314 -3.97 17.78 20.56
CA ASP A 314 -3.56 16.40 20.93
C ASP A 314 -3.86 15.35 19.84
N SER A 315 -3.98 15.77 18.59
CA SER A 315 -4.12 14.89 17.43
C SER A 315 -2.80 14.17 17.17
N TRP A 316 -2.86 12.87 16.97
CA TRP A 316 -1.70 12.03 16.64
C TRP A 316 -1.94 11.42 15.25
N PRO A 317 -1.61 12.13 14.17
CA PRO A 317 -1.67 11.59 12.83
C PRO A 317 -0.67 10.44 12.69
N ASP A 318 -0.94 9.54 11.76
CA ASP A 318 -0.02 8.48 11.36
C ASP A 318 0.34 8.62 9.88
N VAL A 319 1.58 8.27 9.52
CA VAL A 319 1.94 8.12 8.12
C VAL A 319 1.08 7.01 7.50
N GLY A 320 0.60 7.28 6.29
CA GLY A 320 -0.33 6.46 5.52
C GLY A 320 -1.80 6.66 5.88
N MET A 321 -2.13 7.44 6.90
CA MET A 321 -3.52 7.73 7.27
C MET A 321 -4.30 8.41 6.14
N VAL A 322 -5.58 8.05 5.97
CA VAL A 322 -6.53 8.81 5.15
C VAL A 322 -7.35 9.68 6.09
N ALA A 323 -7.32 10.99 5.88
CA ALA A 323 -7.98 11.96 6.76
C ALA A 323 -8.51 13.15 5.97
N TRP A 324 -9.48 13.87 6.53
CA TRP A 324 -9.96 15.13 5.98
C TRP A 324 -9.39 16.32 6.74
N LEU A 325 -9.30 17.47 6.08
CA LEU A 325 -9.11 18.75 6.75
C LEU A 325 -10.45 19.47 6.89
N ASP A 326 -10.69 20.05 8.06
CA ASP A 326 -11.73 21.06 8.24
C ASP A 326 -11.21 22.41 7.71
N ASP A 327 -11.06 22.50 6.38
CA ASP A 327 -10.57 23.67 5.68
C ASP A 327 -11.35 23.85 4.36
N PRO A 328 -11.83 25.07 4.04
CA PRO A 328 -12.65 25.31 2.85
C PRO A 328 -11.89 25.18 1.53
N PHE A 329 -10.56 25.21 1.52
CA PHE A 329 -9.74 25.09 0.32
C PHE A 329 -9.35 23.65 0.01
N ILE A 330 -9.33 22.77 1.01
CA ILE A 330 -9.02 21.35 0.87
C ILE A 330 -10.27 20.53 1.19
N VAL A 331 -11.11 20.34 0.18
CA VAL A 331 -12.41 19.66 0.33
C VAL A 331 -12.31 18.14 0.23
N ASP A 332 -11.27 17.64 -0.45
CA ASP A 332 -10.97 16.23 -0.66
C ASP A 332 -10.16 15.64 0.50
N ALA A 333 -10.17 14.31 0.63
CA ALA A 333 -9.39 13.59 1.62
C ALA A 333 -7.89 13.68 1.30
N LEU A 334 -7.07 13.63 2.35
CA LEU A 334 -5.63 13.57 2.30
C LEU A 334 -5.15 12.15 2.61
N HIS A 335 -4.17 11.68 1.85
CA HIS A 335 -3.30 10.58 2.25
C HIS A 335 -2.04 11.16 2.90
N ILE A 336 -1.87 10.93 4.20
CA ILE A 336 -0.74 11.47 4.97
C ILE A 336 0.54 10.73 4.59
N THR A 337 1.54 11.44 4.09
CA THR A 337 2.79 10.84 3.59
C THR A 337 4.00 11.19 4.45
N GLY A 338 3.89 12.18 5.32
CA GLY A 338 4.98 12.59 6.20
C GLY A 338 4.50 13.28 7.47
N ILE A 339 5.23 13.08 8.56
CA ILE A 339 5.02 13.77 9.83
C ILE A 339 6.40 14.13 10.37
N ASN A 340 6.56 15.39 10.79
CA ASN A 340 7.76 15.89 11.42
C ASN A 340 7.40 16.52 12.77
N PHE A 341 8.09 16.11 13.82
CA PHE A 341 7.89 16.60 15.18
C PHE A 341 8.97 17.60 15.51
N ASN A 342 8.58 18.85 15.74
CA ASN A 342 9.46 19.89 16.22
C ASN A 342 9.11 20.21 17.68
N HIS A 343 10.07 20.08 18.59
CA HIS A 343 9.89 20.50 19.96
C HIS A 343 10.53 21.87 20.16
N ASN A 344 9.72 22.85 20.58
CA ASN A 344 10.20 24.17 20.97
C ASN A 344 9.81 24.45 22.43
N GLU A 345 10.76 24.88 23.26
CA GLU A 345 10.51 25.20 24.68
C GLU A 345 9.35 26.19 24.89
N ALA A 346 9.12 27.11 23.94
CA ALA A 346 8.06 28.12 24.04
C ALA A 346 6.68 27.66 23.54
N ALA A 347 6.63 26.71 22.60
CA ALA A 347 5.40 26.29 21.91
C ALA A 347 5.00 24.83 22.19
N GLY A 348 5.84 24.10 22.93
CA GLY A 348 5.68 22.66 23.15
C GLY A 348 6.02 21.84 21.89
N MET A 349 5.40 20.66 21.79
CA MET A 349 5.54 19.80 20.62
C MET A 349 4.62 20.32 19.50
N VAL A 350 5.22 20.64 18.36
CA VAL A 350 4.52 21.06 17.14
C VAL A 350 4.65 19.96 16.11
N GLN A 351 3.52 19.54 15.53
CA GLN A 351 3.48 18.48 14.54
C GLN A 351 3.24 19.08 13.16
N ARG A 352 4.23 18.96 12.27
CA ARG A 352 4.10 19.35 10.87
C ARG A 352 3.77 18.11 10.04
N VAL A 353 2.62 18.13 9.40
CA VAL A 353 2.07 17.02 8.63
C VAL A 353 2.13 17.35 7.14
N THR A 354 2.56 16.38 6.34
CA THR A 354 2.52 16.42 4.88
C THR A 354 1.55 15.37 4.40
N GLY A 355 0.61 15.77 3.56
CA GLY A 355 -0.37 14.89 2.94
C GLY A 355 -0.48 15.19 1.46
N VAL A 356 -1.00 14.21 0.73
CA VAL A 356 -1.27 14.35 -0.70
C VAL A 356 -2.77 14.23 -0.91
N VAL A 357 -3.33 15.14 -1.71
CA VAL A 357 -4.76 15.21 -1.96
C VAL A 357 -5.21 14.04 -2.83
N LEU A 358 -6.26 13.37 -2.38
CA LEU A 358 -6.97 12.33 -3.13
C LEU A 358 -8.11 13.00 -3.89
N GLU A 359 -7.79 13.58 -5.04
CA GLU A 359 -8.72 14.38 -5.84
C GLU A 359 -10.04 13.66 -6.10
N GLU A 360 -11.15 14.39 -6.00
CA GLU A 360 -12.53 13.93 -6.23
C GLU A 360 -13.09 12.95 -5.18
N THR A 361 -12.40 12.72 -4.08
CA THR A 361 -12.92 11.91 -2.96
C THR A 361 -14.10 12.57 -2.24
N ALA A 362 -14.17 13.90 -2.19
CA ALA A 362 -15.33 14.62 -1.64
C ALA A 362 -16.61 14.28 -2.42
N ALA A 363 -16.53 14.30 -3.75
CA ALA A 363 -17.65 13.95 -4.62
C ALA A 363 -18.03 12.47 -4.51
N ALA A 364 -17.06 11.59 -4.23
CA ALA A 364 -17.30 10.15 -4.08
C ALA A 364 -17.91 9.78 -2.71
N TRP A 365 -17.34 10.27 -1.61
CA TRP A 365 -17.60 9.80 -0.25
C TRP A 365 -18.50 10.73 0.57
N ARG A 366 -18.46 12.05 0.35
CA ARG A 366 -19.33 13.01 1.07
C ARG A 366 -20.68 13.21 0.39
N GLY A 367 -20.77 12.90 -0.90
CA GLY A 367 -21.97 13.09 -1.74
C GLY A 367 -23.17 12.18 -1.41
N PHE A 368 -23.09 11.31 -0.40
CA PHE A 368 -24.17 10.42 0.03
C PHE A 368 -24.72 10.73 1.43
N SER A 369 -24.24 11.80 2.06
CA SER A 369 -24.68 12.23 3.39
C SER A 369 -25.56 13.48 3.33
N SER A 370 -26.61 13.46 2.49
CA SER A 370 -27.66 14.49 2.44
C SER A 370 -29.05 13.89 2.58
#